data_AF-X1I5H2-F1
#
_entry.id   AF-X1I5H2-F1
#
_cell.length_a   1.000
_cell.length_b   1.000
_cell.length_c   1.000
_cell.angle_alpha   90.00
_cell.angle_beta   90.00
_cell.angle_gamma   90.00
#
_symmetry.space_group_name_H-M   'P 1'
#
loop_
_entity.id
_entity.type
_entity.pdbx_description
1 polymer ?
#
loop_
_entity_poly.entity_id
_entity_poly.type
_entity_poly.pdbx_seq_one_letter_code
_entity_poly.pdbx_strand_id
1 'polypeptide(L)'
;MEEEIKLVKVEYYRQVKPPTLRQYLYRRAVQEAMEKVKGKVGVTVNPDTGIPIPESALAAREALKGLTTEQILAENPSWKEDYERDVRGK
;
A
#
# COMPACT_ATOMS: atom_id res chain seq x y z
N MET A 1 -22.23 6.63 40.48
CA MET A 1 -20.93 5.97 40.59
C MET A 1 -20.18 6.32 39.31
N GLU A 2 -19.24 7.24 39.39
CA GLU A 2 -18.40 7.62 38.26
C GLU A 2 -17.20 6.68 38.24
N GLU A 3 -17.12 5.83 37.22
CA GLU A 3 -15.96 4.96 37.03
C GLU A 3 -14.82 5.77 36.41
N GLU A 4 -13.74 5.91 37.17
CA GLU A 4 -12.53 6.60 36.73
C GLU A 4 -11.80 5.78 35.64
N ILE A 5 -11.71 6.33 34.43
CA ILE A 5 -11.03 5.67 33.30
C ILE A 5 -9.51 5.65 33.57
N LYS A 6 -8.97 4.45 33.85
CA LYS A 6 -7.52 4.24 34.04
C LYS A 6 -6.84 3.97 32.69
N LEU A 7 -6.05 4.93 32.23
CA LEU A 7 -5.20 4.77 31.04
C LEU A 7 -3.90 4.03 31.42
N VAL A 8 -3.62 2.92 30.74
CA VAL A 8 -2.39 2.14 30.92
C VAL A 8 -1.54 2.27 29.65
N LYS A 9 -0.28 2.71 29.81
CA LYS A 9 0.69 2.75 28.71
C LYS A 9 1.17 1.32 28.45
N VAL A 10 0.83 0.78 27.28
CA VAL A 10 1.34 -0.52 26.84
C VAL A 10 2.40 -0.29 25.77
N GLU A 11 3.65 -0.65 26.08
CA GLU A 11 4.76 -0.60 25.13
C GLU A 11 5.06 -2.01 24.64
N TYR A 12 5.01 -2.21 23.32
CA TYR A 12 5.38 -3.48 22.70
C TYR A 12 6.70 -3.30 21.97
N TYR A 13 7.62 -4.25 22.14
CA TYR A 13 8.81 -4.34 21.29
C TYR A 13 8.38 -4.80 19.89
N ARG A 14 8.34 -3.87 18.92
CA ARG A 14 8.06 -4.21 17.52
C ARG A 14 9.36 -4.53 16.80
N GLN A 15 9.58 -5.80 16.48
CA GLN A 15 10.65 -6.17 15.56
C GLN A 15 10.21 -5.90 14.11
N VAL A 16 10.83 -4.91 13.47
CA VAL A 16 10.58 -4.61 12.06
C VAL A 16 11.45 -5.53 11.21
N LYS A 17 10.84 -6.50 10.54
CA LYS A 17 11.53 -7.36 9.57
C LYS A 17 11.66 -6.64 8.23
N PRO A 18 12.79 -6.79 7.51
CA PRO A 18 12.91 -6.29 6.15
C PRO A 18 11.83 -6.93 5.25
N PRO A 19 11.28 -6.20 4.28
CA PRO A 19 10.32 -6.76 3.34
C PRO A 19 10.98 -7.83 2.48
N THR A 20 10.20 -8.83 2.05
CA THR A 20 10.65 -9.74 0.99
C THR A 20 10.64 -9.02 -0.37
N LEU A 21 11.35 -9.55 -1.37
CA LEU A 21 11.33 -9.00 -2.74
C LEU A 21 9.90 -8.81 -3.26
N ARG A 22 9.03 -9.81 -3.09
CA ARG A 22 7.61 -9.72 -3.49
C ARG A 22 6.89 -8.54 -2.80
N GLN A 23 7.10 -8.37 -1.50
CA GLN A 23 6.52 -7.27 -0.75
C GLN A 23 7.09 -5.91 -1.19
N TYR A 24 8.38 -5.83 -1.49
CA TYR A 24 9.02 -4.62 -1.99
C TYR A 24 8.45 -4.21 -3.34
N LEU A 25 8.40 -5.14 -4.30
CA LEU A 25 7.86 -4.90 -5.65
C LEU A 25 6.41 -4.42 -5.60
N TYR A 26 5.56 -5.10 -4.83
CA TYR A 26 4.16 -4.70 -4.69
C TYR A 26 4.02 -3.32 -4.04
N ARG A 27 4.75 -3.05 -2.95
CA ARG A 27 4.69 -1.74 -2.27
C ARG A 27 5.13 -0.60 -3.19
N ARG A 28 6.16 -0.83 -4.01
CA ARG A 28 6.61 0.16 -4.97
C ARG A 28 5.60 0.38 -6.09
N ALA A 29 5.02 -0.68 -6.65
CA ALA A 29 3.95 -0.57 -7.64
C ALA A 29 2.74 0.22 -7.10
N VAL A 30 2.36 -0.01 -5.84
CA VAL A 30 1.33 0.77 -5.16
C VAL A 30 1.72 2.24 -5.04
N GLN A 31 2.95 2.55 -4.63
CA GLN A 31 3.42 3.93 -4.53
C GLN A 31 3.35 4.66 -5.87
N GLU A 32 3.82 4.05 -6.95
CA GLU A 32 3.77 4.65 -8.29
C GLU A 32 2.33 4.81 -8.80
N ALA A 33 1.46 3.81 -8.56
CA ALA A 33 0.05 3.91 -8.89
C ALA A 33 -0.62 5.06 -8.13
N MET A 34 -0.34 5.22 -6.84
CA MET A 34 -0.92 6.28 -6.01
C MET A 34 -0.40 7.66 -6.42
N GLU A 35 0.88 7.79 -6.79
CA GLU A 35 1.43 9.08 -7.24
C GLU A 35 0.76 9.55 -8.54
N LYS A 36 0.40 8.64 -9.45
CA LYS A 36 -0.39 8.95 -10.67
C LYS A 36 -1.81 9.43 -10.38
N VAL A 37 -2.35 9.08 -9.22
CA VAL A 37 -3.74 9.36 -8.82
C VAL A 37 -3.82 10.53 -7.85
N LYS A 38 -2.67 11.04 -7.40
CA LYS A 38 -2.55 12.18 -6.51
C LYS A 38 -3.20 13.42 -7.13
N GLY A 39 -4.06 14.07 -6.34
CA GLY A 39 -4.80 15.25 -6.78
C GLY A 39 -6.14 14.96 -7.48
N LYS A 40 -6.52 13.69 -7.70
CA LYS A 40 -7.90 13.39 -8.10
C LYS A 40 -8.87 13.73 -6.97
N VAL A 41 -9.93 14.45 -7.32
CA VAL A 41 -11.01 14.89 -6.43
C VAL A 41 -12.33 14.38 -6.99
N GLY A 42 -13.20 13.86 -6.14
CA GLY A 42 -14.49 13.33 -6.55
C GLY A 42 -14.89 12.11 -5.75
N VAL A 43 -16.20 11.87 -5.67
CA VAL A 43 -16.79 10.71 -5.02
C VAL A 43 -17.80 10.12 -5.98
N THR A 44 -17.68 8.82 -6.24
CA THR A 44 -18.63 8.06 -7.04
C THR A 44 -19.37 7.09 -6.15
N VAL A 45 -20.65 6.83 -6.41
CA VAL A 45 -21.38 5.79 -5.70
C VAL A 45 -21.00 4.45 -6.33
N ASN A 46 -20.51 3.51 -5.52
CA ASN A 46 -20.24 2.15 -6.00
C ASN A 46 -21.58 1.48 -6.37
N PRO A 47 -21.81 1.05 -7.62
CA PRO A 47 -23.05 0.38 -7.98
C PRO A 47 -23.23 -0.97 -7.25
N ASP A 48 -22.14 -1.64 -6.85
CA ASP A 48 -22.20 -2.96 -6.22
C ASP A 48 -22.59 -2.90 -4.74
N THR A 49 -22.14 -1.85 -4.03
CA THR A 49 -22.33 -1.74 -2.57
C THR A 49 -23.20 -0.56 -2.15
N GLY A 50 -23.49 0.38 -3.06
CA GLY A 50 -24.18 1.63 -2.76
C GLY A 50 -23.39 2.63 -1.92
N ILE A 51 -22.13 2.31 -1.57
CA ILE A 51 -21.30 3.14 -0.70
C ILE A 51 -20.55 4.18 -1.55
N PRO A 52 -20.53 5.46 -1.13
CA PRO A 52 -19.70 6.48 -1.76
C PRO A 52 -18.22 6.12 -1.62
N ILE A 53 -17.51 6.08 -2.74
CA ILE A 53 -16.08 5.79 -2.81
C ILE A 53 -15.35 6.93 -3.52
N PRO A 54 -14.18 7.36 -3.03
CA PRO A 54 -13.37 8.35 -3.72
C PRO A 54 -12.95 7.84 -5.10
N GLU A 55 -12.99 8.72 -6.11
CA GLU A 55 -12.54 8.39 -7.46
C GLU A 55 -11.06 7.99 -7.51
N SER A 56 -10.26 8.56 -6.61
CA SER A 56 -8.87 8.18 -6.42
C SER A 56 -8.71 6.71 -5.99
N ALA A 57 -9.56 6.26 -5.06
CA ALA A 57 -9.54 4.87 -4.60
C ALA A 57 -9.97 3.90 -5.71
N LEU A 58 -10.96 4.29 -6.53
CA LEU A 58 -11.36 3.52 -7.71
C LEU A 58 -10.23 3.40 -8.73
N ALA A 59 -9.61 4.53 -9.09
CA ALA A 59 -8.52 4.55 -10.05
C ALA A 59 -7.32 3.72 -9.58
N ALA A 60 -6.96 3.81 -8.30
CA ALA A 60 -5.90 2.99 -7.71
C ALA A 60 -6.26 1.50 -7.74
N ARG A 61 -7.52 1.14 -7.41
CA ARG A 61 -7.99 -0.25 -7.46
C ARG A 61 -7.88 -0.82 -8.86
N GLU A 62 -8.35 -0.10 -9.88
CA GLU A 62 -8.27 -0.57 -11.27
C GLU A 62 -6.82 -0.66 -11.76
N ALA A 63 -5.95 0.29 -11.40
CA ALA A 63 -4.53 0.26 -11.76
C ALA A 63 -3.76 -0.94 -11.16
N LEU A 64 -4.21 -1.46 -10.01
CA LEU A 64 -3.56 -2.56 -9.29
C LEU A 64 -4.29 -3.91 -9.48
N LYS A 65 -5.41 -3.92 -10.20
CA LYS A 65 -6.30 -5.08 -10.31
C LYS A 65 -5.62 -6.20 -11.11
N GLY A 66 -5.47 -7.35 -10.46
CA GLY A 66 -4.87 -8.53 -11.10
C GLY A 66 -3.36 -8.44 -11.31
N LEU A 67 -2.71 -7.39 -10.80
CA LEU A 67 -1.28 -7.17 -10.95
C LEU A 67 -0.48 -8.20 -10.12
N THR A 68 0.30 -9.04 -10.79
CA THR A 68 1.17 -10.03 -10.14
C THR A 68 2.59 -9.53 -9.97
N THR A 69 3.33 -10.11 -9.03
CA THR A 69 4.74 -9.75 -8.81
C THR A 69 5.62 -10.09 -10.01
N GLU A 70 5.25 -11.13 -10.75
CA GLU A 70 5.92 -11.59 -11.96
C GLU A 70 5.73 -10.58 -13.10
N GLN A 71 4.52 -10.02 -13.26
CA GLN A 71 4.25 -8.95 -14.21
C GLN A 71 5.00 -7.66 -13.85
N ILE A 72 4.96 -7.26 -12.57
CA ILE A 72 5.68 -6.07 -12.09
C ILE A 72 7.17 -6.17 -12.43
N LEU A 73 7.77 -7.33 -12.19
CA LEU A 73 9.20 -7.54 -12.45
C LEU A 73 9.53 -7.62 -13.94
N ALA A 74 8.62 -8.16 -14.76
CA ALA A 74 8.80 -8.17 -16.21
C ALA A 74 8.77 -6.75 -16.80
N GLU A 75 7.90 -5.88 -16.28
CA GLU A 75 7.80 -4.47 -16.69
C GLU A 75 8.94 -3.62 -16.12
N ASN A 76 9.42 -3.96 -14.92
CA ASN A 76 10.42 -3.19 -14.18
C ASN A 76 11.56 -4.08 -13.67
N PRO A 77 12.40 -4.65 -14.56
CA PRO A 77 13.43 -5.61 -14.17
C PRO A 77 14.48 -5.02 -13.22
N SER A 78 14.76 -3.72 -13.33
CA SER A 78 15.71 -3.01 -12.46
C SER A 78 15.29 -2.95 -11.00
N TRP A 79 14.01 -3.14 -10.68
CA TRP A 79 13.54 -3.07 -9.29
C TRP A 79 14.06 -4.20 -8.41
N LYS A 80 14.54 -5.29 -9.01
CA LYS A 80 15.26 -6.34 -8.27
C LYS A 80 16.59 -5.83 -7.73
N GLU A 81 17.32 -5.06 -8.52
CA GLU A 81 18.60 -4.47 -8.11
C GLU A 81 18.38 -3.37 -7.06
N ASP A 82 17.32 -2.57 -7.24
CA ASP A 82 16.90 -1.59 -6.25
C ASP A 82 16.54 -2.23 -4.90
N TYR A 83 15.88 -3.40 -4.90
CA TYR A 83 15.61 -4.16 -3.67
C TYR A 83 16.91 -4.59 -2.96
N GLU A 84 17.88 -5.13 -3.69
CA GLU A 84 19.16 -5.55 -3.10
C GLU A 84 19.89 -4.34 -2.50
N ARG A 85 19.86 -3.17 -3.17
CA ARG A 85 20.45 -1.93 -2.66
C ARG A 85 19.73 -1.39 -1.42
N ASP A 86 18.41 -1.27 -1.48
CA ASP A 86 17.64 -0.51 -0.48
C ASP A 86 17.35 -1.30 0.80
N VAL A 87 17.26 -2.63 0.68
CA VAL A 87 16.85 -3.54 1.76
C VAL A 87 17.99 -4.43 2.23
N ARG A 88 18.80 -4.97 1.33
CA ARG A 88 19.87 -5.92 1.69
C ARG A 88 21.23 -5.23 1.90
N GLY A 89 21.44 -4.06 1.33
CA GLY A 89 22.61 -3.22 1.54
C GLY A 89 22.62 -2.41 2.85
N LYS A 90 21.61 -2.58 3.71
CA LYS A 90 21.49 -1.98 5.04
C LYS A 90 21.76 -3.01 6.12
#